data_AF-A0A0B8P1B8-F1
#
_entry.id   AF-A0A0B8P1B8-F1
#
_cell.length_a   1.000
_cell.length_b   1.000
_cell.length_c   1.000
_cell.angle_alpha   90.00
_cell.angle_beta   90.00
_cell.angle_gamma   90.00
#
_symmetry.space_group_name_H-M   'P 1'
#
loop_
_entity.id
_entity.type
_entity.pdbx_description
1 polymer ?
#
loop_
_entity_poly.entity_id
_entity_poly.type
_entity_poly.pdbx_seq_one_letter_code
_entity_poly.pdbx_strand_id
1 'polypeptide(L)'
;MSIWNKTPCLEKLNASSENTLVEHLQIEYSQFDDNSLSATMPVAPITHQPLGMLHGGASVVLAETLGSVAANMCVDETNTV
;
A
#
# COMPACT_ATOMS: atom_id res chain seq x y z
N MET A 1 -17.42 -8.77 11.63
CA MET A 1 -16.33 -8.28 12.50
C MET A 1 -15.23 -7.85 11.57
N SER A 2 -14.70 -6.65 11.75
CA SER A 2 -13.59 -6.14 10.93
C SER A 2 -12.25 -6.72 11.40
N ILE A 3 -11.28 -6.83 10.50
CA ILE A 3 -9.91 -7.26 10.81
C ILE A 3 -9.04 -6.15 11.42
N TRP A 4 -9.52 -4.90 11.42
CA TRP A 4 -8.72 -3.73 11.82
C TRP A 4 -8.78 -3.47 13.33
N ASN A 5 -7.62 -3.36 13.97
CA ASN A 5 -7.51 -2.78 15.31
C ASN A 5 -7.44 -1.25 15.25
N LYS A 6 -6.95 -0.71 14.13
CA LYS A 6 -6.92 0.73 13.81
C LYS A 6 -7.64 0.97 12.48
N THR A 7 -8.69 1.79 12.50
CA THR A 7 -9.45 2.11 11.29
C THR A 7 -8.57 2.82 10.26
N PRO A 8 -8.41 2.28 9.04
CA PRO A 8 -7.64 2.93 7.99
C PRO A 8 -8.21 4.31 7.63
N CYS A 9 -7.33 5.27 7.38
CA CYS A 9 -7.68 6.60 6.87
C CYS A 9 -6.87 6.84 5.59
N LEU A 10 -7.53 6.73 4.43
CA LEU A 10 -6.87 6.76 3.13
C LEU A 10 -6.08 8.07 2.92
N GLU A 11 -6.62 9.22 3.34
CA GLU A 11 -5.94 10.51 3.25
C GLU A 11 -4.61 10.51 4.02
N LYS A 12 -4.60 9.99 5.25
CA LYS A 12 -3.38 9.89 6.06
C LYS A 12 -2.39 8.90 5.48
N LEU A 13 -2.86 7.77 4.95
CA LEU A 13 -2.00 6.77 4.30
C LEU A 13 -1.34 7.34 3.05
N ASN A 14 -2.11 7.99 2.18
CA ASN A 14 -1.58 8.64 0.98
C ASN A 14 -0.61 9.79 1.36
N ALA A 15 -0.93 10.62 2.36
CA ALA A 15 -0.03 11.66 2.84
C ALA A 15 1.30 11.11 3.41
N SER A 16 1.28 9.94 4.06
CA SER A 16 2.50 9.29 4.57
C SER A 16 3.44 8.74 3.48
N SER A 17 3.00 8.76 2.22
CA SER A 17 3.79 8.27 1.08
C SER A 17 4.78 9.30 0.52
N GLU A 18 4.70 10.56 0.97
CA GLU A 18 5.56 11.66 0.51
C GLU A 18 7.05 11.34 0.68
N ASN A 19 7.84 11.60 -0.35
CA ASN A 19 9.28 11.34 -0.42
C ASN A 19 9.65 9.86 -0.22
N THR A 20 8.79 8.94 -0.65
CA THR A 20 9.05 7.49 -0.60
C THR A 20 8.95 6.83 -1.98
N LEU A 21 9.26 5.52 -2.05
CA LEU A 21 9.04 4.72 -3.26
C LEU A 21 7.56 4.66 -3.66
N VAL A 22 6.63 4.77 -2.69
CA VAL A 22 5.19 4.73 -2.92
C VAL A 22 4.76 5.93 -3.78
N GLU A 23 5.24 7.14 -3.44
CA GLU A 23 5.03 8.34 -4.26
C GLU A 23 5.73 8.22 -5.61
N HIS A 24 6.99 7.76 -5.65
CA HIS A 24 7.75 7.62 -6.90
C HIS A 24 7.04 6.73 -7.92
N LEU A 25 6.42 5.64 -7.46
CA LEU A 25 5.64 4.72 -8.30
C LEU A 25 4.17 5.12 -8.45
N GLN A 26 3.75 6.24 -7.88
CA GLN A 26 2.37 6.74 -7.92
C GLN A 26 1.36 5.69 -7.42
N ILE A 27 1.71 5.02 -6.32
CA ILE A 27 0.81 4.10 -5.63
C ILE A 27 -0.16 4.93 -4.79
N GLU A 28 -1.46 4.67 -4.93
CA GLU A 28 -2.52 5.35 -4.19
C GLU A 28 -3.41 4.34 -3.48
N TYR A 29 -3.58 4.46 -2.16
CA TYR A 29 -4.57 3.70 -1.40
C TYR A 29 -5.97 4.20 -1.79
N SER A 30 -6.80 3.29 -2.32
CA SER A 30 -8.03 3.66 -3.04
C SER A 30 -9.32 3.30 -2.30
N GLN A 31 -9.32 2.22 -1.50
CA GLN A 31 -10.50 1.78 -0.75
C GLN A 31 -10.09 0.81 0.36
N PHE A 32 -10.93 0.69 1.38
CA PHE A 32 -10.89 -0.41 2.35
C PHE A 32 -12.32 -0.80 2.73
N ASP A 33 -12.49 -2.06 3.14
CA ASP A 33 -13.71 -2.56 3.76
C ASP A 33 -13.35 -3.26 5.08
N ASP A 34 -14.31 -3.94 5.71
CA ASP A 34 -14.09 -4.63 6.99
C ASP A 34 -12.92 -5.63 6.97
N ASN A 35 -12.55 -6.18 5.81
CA ASN A 35 -11.61 -7.28 5.64
C ASN A 35 -10.54 -7.05 4.55
N SER A 36 -10.53 -5.90 3.87
CA SER A 36 -9.60 -5.64 2.77
C SER A 36 -9.11 -4.20 2.70
N LEU A 37 -7.88 -4.01 2.23
CA LEU A 37 -7.29 -2.72 1.85
C LEU A 37 -6.84 -2.84 0.39
N SER A 38 -7.16 -1.85 -0.43
CA SER A 38 -6.80 -1.81 -1.85
C SER A 38 -5.99 -0.55 -2.18
N ALA A 39 -5.11 -0.68 -3.16
CA ALA A 39 -4.37 0.43 -3.76
C ALA A 39 -4.23 0.20 -5.27
N THR A 40 -3.97 1.28 -6.00
CA THR A 40 -3.70 1.27 -7.44
C THR A 40 -2.30 1.76 -7.74
N MET A 41 -1.71 1.28 -8.82
CA MET A 41 -0.41 1.72 -9.34
C MET A 41 -0.52 1.79 -10.87
N PRO A 42 -0.11 2.88 -11.53
CA PRO A 42 -0.20 3.00 -12.98
C PRO A 42 0.79 2.05 -13.66
N VAL A 43 0.38 1.46 -14.79
CA VAL A 43 1.31 0.79 -15.71
C VAL A 43 1.79 1.83 -16.72
N ALA A 44 2.92 2.46 -16.39
CA ALA A 44 3.52 3.58 -17.11
C ALA A 44 5.06 3.41 -17.18
N PRO A 45 5.81 4.24 -17.96
CA PRO A 45 7.27 4.09 -18.10
C PRO A 45 8.05 3.94 -16.79
N ILE A 46 7.60 4.57 -15.71
CA ILE A 46 8.18 4.47 -14.35
C ILE A 46 8.03 3.08 -13.68
N THR A 47 7.13 2.25 -14.20
CA THR A 47 6.84 0.88 -13.71
C THR A 47 7.12 -0.20 -14.76
N HIS A 48 7.58 0.19 -15.95
CA HIS A 48 7.85 -0.76 -17.01
C HIS A 48 9.20 -1.47 -16.80
N GLN A 49 9.25 -2.74 -17.17
CA GLN A 49 10.50 -3.44 -17.47
C GLN A 49 10.96 -3.10 -18.90
N PRO A 50 12.22 -3.39 -19.29
CA PRO A 50 12.78 -2.97 -20.58
C PRO A 50 11.98 -3.32 -21.85
N LEU A 51 11.14 -4.36 -21.82
CA LEU A 51 10.26 -4.74 -22.94
C LEU A 51 8.91 -4.00 -22.95
N GLY A 52 8.72 -2.98 -22.11
CA GLY A 52 7.51 -2.15 -22.08
C GLY A 52 6.31 -2.76 -21.35
N MET A 53 6.50 -3.87 -20.64
CA MET A 53 5.49 -4.50 -19.79
C MET A 53 5.64 -4.04 -18.34
N LEU A 54 4.62 -4.24 -17.49
CA LEU A 54 4.76 -4.04 -16.04
C LEU A 54 5.94 -4.86 -15.48
N HIS A 55 6.82 -4.20 -14.72
CA HIS A 55 7.93 -4.87 -14.05
C HIS A 55 7.42 -5.70 -12.87
N GLY A 56 7.77 -6.99 -12.82
CA GLY A 56 7.30 -7.88 -11.73
C GLY A 56 7.68 -7.39 -10.34
N GLY A 57 8.87 -6.80 -10.19
CA GLY A 57 9.28 -6.14 -8.94
C GLY A 57 8.41 -4.94 -8.55
N ALA A 58 7.83 -4.18 -9.50
CA ALA A 58 6.91 -3.10 -9.18
C ALA A 58 5.58 -3.65 -8.61
N SER A 59 5.10 -4.79 -9.15
CA SER A 59 3.96 -5.51 -8.56
C SER A 59 4.24 -5.96 -7.13
N VAL A 60 5.47 -6.43 -6.86
CA VAL A 60 5.88 -6.81 -5.50
C VAL A 60 5.96 -5.59 -4.58
N VAL A 61 6.43 -4.43 -5.06
CA VAL A 61 6.40 -3.19 -4.27
C VAL A 61 4.97 -2.82 -3.89
N LEU A 62 4.01 -2.87 -4.83
CA LEU A 62 2.60 -2.62 -4.54
C LEU A 62 2.05 -3.61 -3.49
N ALA A 63 2.32 -4.91 -3.67
CA ALA A 63 1.87 -5.95 -2.76
C ALA A 63 2.45 -5.80 -1.34
N GLU A 64 3.76 -5.58 -1.23
CA GLU A 64 4.45 -5.42 0.06
C GLU A 64 4.00 -4.15 0.79
N THR A 65 3.78 -3.06 0.04
CA THR A 65 3.26 -1.79 0.57
C THR A 65 1.87 -1.98 1.19
N LEU A 66 0.97 -2.68 0.49
CA LEU A 66 -0.37 -3.00 1.00
C LEU A 66 -0.32 -3.95 2.20
N GLY A 67 0.46 -5.04 2.09
CA GLY A 67 0.59 -6.05 3.12
C GLY A 67 1.15 -5.48 4.42
N SER A 68 2.21 -4.67 4.34
CA SER A 68 2.84 -4.05 5.51
C SER A 68 1.91 -3.07 6.22
N VAL A 69 1.21 -2.21 5.47
CA VAL A 69 0.26 -1.26 6.07
C VAL A 69 -0.93 -1.99 6.68
N ALA A 70 -1.50 -2.97 5.98
CA ALA A 70 -2.60 -3.77 6.52
C ALA A 70 -2.20 -4.50 7.80
N ALA A 71 -1.03 -5.15 7.82
CA ALA A 71 -0.51 -5.82 9.01
C ALA A 71 -0.35 -4.86 10.19
N ASN A 72 0.21 -3.67 9.96
CA ASN A 72 0.38 -2.64 10.99
C ASN A 72 -0.97 -2.13 11.55
N MET A 73 -2.05 -2.18 10.77
CA MET A 73 -3.40 -1.81 11.22
C MET A 73 -4.11 -2.93 11.99
N CYS A 74 -3.63 -4.17 11.89
CA CYS A 74 -4.18 -5.34 12.56
C CYS A 74 -3.47 -5.71 13.88
N VAL A 75 -2.46 -4.95 14.30
CA VAL A 75 -1.72 -5.18 15.56
C VAL A 75 -2.08 -4.14 16.62
N ASP A 76 -2.12 -4.56 17.88
CA ASP A 76 -2.37 -3.69 19.02
C ASP A 76 -1.09 -2.94 19.44
N GLU A 77 -1.23 -1.63 19.70
CA GLU A 77 -0.11 -0.78 20.14
C GLU A 77 0.31 -1.02 21.60
N THR A 78 -0.46 -1.81 22.35
CA THR A 78 -0.24 -2.04 23.79
C THR A 78 0.69 -3.21 24.11
N ASN A 79 1.14 -3.97 23.11
CA ASN A 79 2.10 -5.07 23.33
C ASN A 79 3.54 -4.55 23.24
N THR A 80 4.00 -3.90 24.30
CA THR A 80 5.44 -3.80 24.58
C THR A 80 5.92 -5.14 25.14
N VAL A 81 6.79 -5.82 24.39
CA VAL A 81 7.64 -6.91 24.93
C VAL A 81 8.66 -6.36 25.91
#